data_AF-G3NN95-F1
#
_entry.id   AF-G3NN95-F1
#
_cell.length_a   1.000
_cell.length_b   1.000
_cell.length_c   1.000
_cell.angle_alpha   90.00
_cell.angle_beta   90.00
_cell.angle_gamma   90.00
#
_symmetry.space_group_name_H-M   'P 1'
#
loop_
_entity.id
_entity.type
_entity.pdbx_description
1 polymer ?
#
loop_
_entity_poly.entity_id
_entity_poly.type
_entity_poly.pdbx_seq_one_letter_code
_entity_poly.pdbx_strand_id
1 'polypeptide(L)'
;MICILLVAGHGTVLEAQIKNDDTGLYSQLAGVPKALLPGTGGKKILDFWWETVNMYKHFERWATANDFPVENVINDGSTTLEDRLGAVADLELAIRSRRLADDVMVIAGDMLCADQNFDVAQVIRFFRSEPGELIIYYELEESEKSSSRGIVEVCRDTHRINRFFEKPHEGQTTSRLASVVFYCIQRDTLSSLSDFLLLQTRAKDRSFGRFWEWLINEKQLDVFGMKLPTGFQLIGQVGLSDYTRWLTHYSTKQQGAPAKPITCRSFARVGLMGNPSDGFNGKTIAMSICNFWAEVTLVESQTLVLVPHPLNDPTEFGSLQDLFCISRKEGYLGGLRLLQATCKKFYQFCSNQGIALTKQNFSLKYDTNIPRQVGLAGSSAIVSATLKCLMKFYNITDNDLPKSIRANFILNVETEELFITAGLQDRVVQVYEGLVYMDFGKKLMEEQGYGNYVSMDMSGLPPFWLAYLSDPSDSGRIHSNIRQRWLSGEPLVVEAMKTFAELTDQARAALQDRDWRCLAELMDQNFDLRRSVYTDACLGPGNLRMVELARQFGSAVKLPGSGGAVVGLCLDGTRLVEMRAAFQEAGCVFCVIAPYDPSADLGSVGRDHI
;
A
#
# COMPACT_ATOMS: atom_id res chain seq x y z
N MET A 1 2.65 -19.23 -24.65
CA MET A 1 2.07 -19.67 -23.37
C MET A 1 0.63 -20.11 -23.57
N ILE A 2 0.24 -21.22 -22.94
CA ILE A 2 -1.04 -21.92 -23.10
C ILE A 2 -1.70 -22.11 -21.72
N CYS A 3 -2.99 -21.81 -21.59
CA CYS A 3 -3.71 -22.06 -20.33
C CYS A 3 -4.27 -23.49 -20.28
N ILE A 4 -4.08 -24.16 -19.15
CA ILE A 4 -4.59 -25.50 -18.86
C ILE A 4 -5.45 -25.40 -17.59
N LEU A 5 -6.73 -25.75 -17.70
CA LEU A 5 -7.67 -25.71 -16.59
C LEU A 5 -8.02 -27.12 -16.13
N LEU A 6 -7.61 -27.43 -14.90
CA LEU A 6 -7.84 -28.72 -14.26
C LEU A 6 -9.08 -28.61 -13.37
N VAL A 7 -10.10 -29.42 -13.64
CA VAL A 7 -11.40 -29.27 -12.99
C VAL A 7 -11.94 -30.62 -12.55
N ALA A 8 -12.11 -30.78 -11.24
CA ALA A 8 -12.47 -32.05 -10.63
C ALA A 8 -13.98 -32.31 -10.69
N GLY A 9 -14.36 -33.50 -11.18
CA GLY A 9 -15.76 -33.93 -11.22
C GLY A 9 -16.34 -34.42 -9.88
N HIS A 10 -15.49 -34.79 -8.92
CA HIS A 10 -15.89 -35.62 -7.76
C HIS A 10 -15.69 -34.90 -6.40
N GLY A 11 -16.46 -33.83 -6.18
CA GLY A 11 -16.52 -33.09 -4.92
C GLY A 11 -17.44 -33.73 -3.88
N THR A 12 -17.08 -34.91 -3.35
CA THR A 12 -17.98 -35.76 -2.54
C THR A 12 -18.53 -35.13 -1.27
N VAL A 13 -17.81 -34.21 -0.61
CA VAL A 13 -18.25 -33.58 0.64
C VAL A 13 -19.51 -32.73 0.44
N LEU A 14 -19.48 -31.83 -0.56
CA LEU A 14 -20.62 -30.97 -0.88
C LEU A 14 -21.80 -31.78 -1.43
N GLU A 15 -21.53 -32.80 -2.25
CA GLU A 15 -22.59 -33.68 -2.77
C GLU A 15 -23.28 -34.48 -1.65
N ALA A 16 -22.52 -34.98 -0.66
CA ALA A 16 -23.08 -35.66 0.50
C ALA A 16 -23.90 -34.70 1.39
N GLN A 17 -23.46 -33.45 1.54
CA GLN A 17 -24.21 -32.44 2.31
C GLN A 17 -25.48 -31.98 1.59
N ILE A 18 -25.50 -31.89 0.25
CA ILE A 18 -26.71 -31.62 -0.54
C ILE A 18 -27.69 -32.81 -0.47
N LYS A 19 -27.20 -34.05 -0.44
CA LYS A 19 -28.04 -35.25 -0.27
C LYS A 19 -28.63 -35.40 1.15
N ASN A 20 -28.01 -34.73 2.13
CA ASN A 20 -28.45 -34.69 3.53
C ASN A 20 -29.05 -33.32 3.92
N ASP A 21 -29.50 -32.53 2.94
CA ASP A 21 -30.22 -31.27 3.17
C ASP A 21 -31.71 -31.54 3.43
N ASP A 22 -32.07 -31.64 4.70
CA ASP A 22 -33.47 -31.83 5.14
C ASP A 22 -34.41 -30.68 4.73
N THR A 23 -33.88 -29.52 4.27
CA THR A 23 -34.71 -28.41 3.78
C THR A 23 -35.10 -28.56 2.30
N GLY A 24 -34.43 -29.47 1.56
CA GLY A 24 -34.65 -29.72 0.13
C GLY A 24 -34.27 -28.56 -0.80
N LEU A 25 -33.77 -27.44 -0.25
CA LEU A 25 -33.57 -26.15 -0.92
C LEU A 25 -32.44 -26.22 -1.96
N TYR A 26 -31.49 -27.16 -1.79
CA TYR A 26 -30.39 -27.42 -2.73
C TYR A 26 -30.59 -28.69 -3.57
N SER A 27 -31.74 -29.36 -3.50
CA SER A 27 -31.97 -30.68 -4.14
C SER A 27 -31.72 -30.70 -5.65
N GLN A 28 -32.05 -29.62 -6.38
CA GLN A 28 -31.76 -29.46 -7.81
C GLN A 28 -30.26 -29.37 -8.17
N LEU A 29 -29.36 -29.31 -7.18
CA LEU A 29 -27.90 -29.27 -7.36
C LEU A 29 -27.26 -30.66 -7.16
N ALA A 30 -28.02 -31.68 -6.77
CA ALA A 30 -27.50 -33.04 -6.57
C ALA A 30 -26.93 -33.60 -7.89
N GLY A 31 -25.68 -34.08 -7.83
CA GLY A 31 -24.95 -34.59 -9.01
C GLY A 31 -24.43 -33.51 -9.97
N VAL A 32 -24.63 -32.22 -9.68
CA VAL A 32 -23.97 -31.12 -10.42
C VAL A 32 -22.54 -30.98 -9.91
N PRO A 33 -21.51 -31.10 -10.78
CA PRO A 33 -20.12 -30.91 -10.35
C PRO A 33 -19.90 -29.51 -9.77
N LYS A 34 -19.04 -29.40 -8.74
CA LYS A 34 -18.76 -28.14 -8.01
C LYS A 34 -18.55 -26.95 -8.94
N ALA A 35 -17.70 -27.11 -9.96
CA ALA A 35 -17.39 -26.04 -10.90
C ALA A 35 -18.57 -25.61 -11.78
N LEU A 36 -19.64 -26.41 -11.91
CA LEU A 36 -20.85 -26.09 -12.68
C LEU A 36 -22.03 -25.61 -11.81
N LEU A 37 -21.85 -25.48 -10.49
CA LEU A 37 -22.89 -24.94 -9.61
C LEU A 37 -23.25 -23.51 -10.00
N PRO A 38 -24.52 -23.08 -9.86
CA PRO A 38 -24.91 -21.70 -10.11
C PRO A 38 -24.19 -20.77 -9.13
N GLY A 39 -23.70 -19.67 -9.68
CA GLY A 39 -23.18 -18.52 -8.96
C GLY A 39 -24.08 -17.29 -9.13
N THR A 40 -23.52 -16.11 -8.84
CA THR A 40 -24.26 -14.85 -8.90
C THR A 40 -24.79 -14.50 -10.30
N GLY A 41 -25.98 -13.92 -10.36
CA GLY A 41 -26.69 -13.67 -11.63
C GLY A 41 -27.10 -14.92 -12.40
N GLY A 42 -27.00 -16.13 -11.82
CA GLY A 42 -27.35 -17.40 -12.48
C GLY A 42 -26.29 -17.95 -13.45
N LYS A 43 -25.22 -17.20 -13.72
CA LYS A 43 -23.98 -17.72 -14.31
C LYS A 43 -23.38 -18.78 -13.38
N LYS A 44 -22.90 -19.91 -13.90
CA LYS A 44 -22.23 -20.94 -13.08
C LYS A 44 -20.90 -20.43 -12.54
N ILE A 45 -20.34 -21.11 -11.54
CA ILE A 45 -18.94 -20.94 -11.11
C ILE A 45 -18.01 -20.97 -12.32
N LEU A 46 -18.24 -21.94 -13.23
CA LEU A 46 -17.55 -22.06 -14.49
C LEU A 46 -17.70 -20.83 -15.37
N ASP A 47 -18.86 -20.19 -15.39
CA ASP A 47 -19.18 -19.10 -16.31
C ASP A 47 -18.53 -17.75 -15.92
N PHE A 48 -17.83 -17.71 -14.78
CA PHE A 48 -16.87 -16.67 -14.38
C PHE A 48 -15.45 -17.00 -14.82
N TRP A 49 -15.08 -18.28 -14.84
CA TRP A 49 -13.87 -18.69 -15.53
C TRP A 49 -14.03 -18.56 -17.05
N TRP A 50 -15.22 -18.87 -17.61
CA TRP A 50 -15.62 -19.06 -19.02
C TRP A 50 -15.50 -17.87 -19.97
N GLU A 51 -14.70 -16.89 -19.59
CA GLU A 51 -13.82 -16.32 -20.60
C GLU A 51 -12.65 -17.34 -20.90
N THR A 52 -12.63 -18.52 -20.22
CA THR A 52 -12.00 -19.85 -20.41
C THR A 52 -12.50 -20.97 -19.42
N VAL A 53 -13.13 -22.10 -19.88
CA VAL A 53 -13.07 -23.54 -19.41
C VAL A 53 -13.41 -24.03 -17.93
N ASN A 54 -13.97 -25.23 -17.54
CA ASN A 54 -14.48 -26.53 -18.13
C ASN A 54 -15.20 -27.53 -17.07
N MET A 55 -16.31 -28.35 -17.26
CA MET A 55 -16.56 -29.66 -16.47
C MET A 55 -17.39 -30.91 -17.03
N TYR A 56 -16.81 -32.12 -17.27
CA TYR A 56 -17.29 -33.44 -17.88
C TYR A 56 -18.27 -33.57 -19.09
N LYS A 57 -19.37 -34.36 -19.09
CA LYS A 57 -20.30 -34.40 -20.27
C LYS A 57 -21.01 -33.05 -20.44
N HIS A 58 -20.92 -32.26 -19.38
CA HIS A 58 -21.21 -30.85 -19.34
C HIS A 58 -19.98 -30.01 -19.82
N PHE A 59 -18.70 -30.47 -19.82
CA PHE A 59 -17.56 -29.92 -20.61
C PHE A 59 -18.04 -29.88 -22.06
N GLU A 60 -18.38 -31.05 -22.63
CA GLU A 60 -18.74 -31.19 -24.05
C GLU A 60 -19.94 -30.31 -24.40
N ARG A 61 -21.02 -30.37 -23.59
CA ARG A 61 -22.23 -29.58 -23.82
C ARG A 61 -22.03 -28.07 -23.64
N TRP A 62 -21.30 -27.62 -22.62
CA TRP A 62 -21.11 -26.19 -22.38
C TRP A 62 -20.03 -25.59 -23.31
N ALA A 63 -19.05 -26.39 -23.77
CA ALA A 63 -18.12 -26.02 -24.85
C ALA A 63 -18.87 -25.84 -26.17
N THR A 64 -19.73 -26.81 -26.53
CA THR A 64 -20.62 -26.73 -27.70
C THR A 64 -21.57 -25.52 -27.60
N ALA A 65 -22.05 -25.18 -26.41
CA ALA A 65 -22.99 -24.08 -26.21
C ALA A 65 -22.36 -22.68 -26.26
N ASN A 66 -21.04 -22.56 -26.35
CA ASN A 66 -20.31 -21.29 -26.42
C ASN A 66 -19.05 -21.41 -27.31
N ASP A 67 -19.16 -22.16 -28.41
CA ASP A 67 -18.22 -22.21 -29.54
C ASP A 67 -16.73 -22.54 -29.23
N PHE A 68 -16.46 -23.32 -28.17
CA PHE A 68 -15.11 -23.77 -27.83
C PHE A 68 -14.77 -25.13 -28.48
N PRO A 69 -13.52 -25.33 -28.97
CA PRO A 69 -13.11 -26.59 -29.59
C PRO A 69 -13.21 -27.76 -28.60
N VAL A 70 -14.19 -28.63 -28.80
CA VAL A 70 -14.50 -29.76 -27.91
C VAL A 70 -13.32 -30.71 -27.78
N GLU A 71 -12.44 -30.80 -28.78
CA GLU A 71 -11.21 -31.59 -28.72
C GLU A 71 -10.21 -31.09 -27.67
N ASN A 72 -10.25 -29.81 -27.27
CA ASN A 72 -9.42 -29.28 -26.19
C ASN A 72 -9.97 -29.62 -24.79
N VAL A 73 -11.13 -30.29 -24.73
CA VAL A 73 -11.58 -31.02 -23.54
C VAL A 73 -10.83 -32.35 -23.48
N ILE A 74 -10.11 -32.60 -22.39
CA ILE A 74 -9.32 -33.82 -22.20
C ILE A 74 -9.93 -34.58 -21.02
N ASN A 75 -10.17 -35.87 -21.23
CA ASN A 75 -10.70 -36.80 -20.24
C ASN A 75 -9.57 -37.77 -19.85
N ASP A 76 -9.35 -37.97 -18.55
CA ASP A 76 -8.34 -38.89 -18.00
C ASP A 76 -8.75 -40.37 -18.13
N GLY A 77 -10.04 -40.62 -18.36
CA GLY A 77 -10.65 -41.93 -18.46
C GLY A 77 -11.13 -42.50 -17.13
N SER A 78 -11.02 -41.73 -16.04
CA SER A 78 -11.31 -42.21 -14.70
C SER A 78 -12.80 -42.16 -14.36
N THR A 79 -13.24 -43.13 -13.56
CA THR A 79 -14.66 -43.40 -13.27
C THR A 79 -14.99 -43.44 -11.78
N THR A 80 -13.97 -43.39 -10.92
CA THR A 80 -14.03 -43.51 -9.46
C THR A 80 -13.01 -42.57 -8.78
N LEU A 81 -12.82 -42.69 -7.46
CA LEU A 81 -11.72 -42.00 -6.75
C LEU A 81 -10.46 -42.89 -6.64
N GLU A 82 -10.55 -44.13 -7.11
CA GLU A 82 -9.55 -45.18 -6.97
C GLU A 82 -8.73 -45.34 -8.26
N ASP A 83 -9.36 -45.15 -9.42
CA ASP A 83 -8.76 -45.23 -10.77
C ASP A 83 -8.26 -43.89 -11.34
N ARG A 84 -8.42 -42.77 -10.62
CA ARG A 84 -7.87 -41.44 -10.98
C ARG A 84 -6.37 -41.49 -11.28
N LEU A 85 -5.91 -40.78 -12.31
CA LEU A 85 -4.47 -40.71 -12.61
C LEU A 85 -3.72 -39.85 -11.59
N GLY A 86 -4.33 -38.71 -11.20
CA GLY A 86 -3.84 -37.76 -10.20
C GLY A 86 -3.30 -36.48 -10.85
N ALA A 87 -3.52 -35.32 -10.22
CA ALA A 87 -3.40 -33.99 -10.82
C ALA A 87 -2.12 -33.71 -11.67
N VAL A 88 -0.98 -34.28 -11.29
CA VAL A 88 0.28 -34.14 -12.04
C VAL A 88 0.31 -35.02 -13.30
N ALA A 89 -0.31 -36.20 -13.26
CA ALA A 89 -0.53 -37.07 -14.42
C ALA A 89 -1.64 -36.53 -15.33
N ASP A 90 -2.65 -35.86 -14.78
CA ASP A 90 -3.70 -35.19 -15.57
C ASP A 90 -3.08 -34.06 -16.43
N LEU A 91 -2.09 -33.34 -15.87
CA LEU A 91 -1.29 -32.34 -16.58
C LEU A 91 -0.35 -32.96 -17.62
N GLU A 92 0.35 -34.06 -17.30
CA GLU A 92 1.16 -34.81 -18.27
C GLU A 92 0.31 -35.28 -19.46
N LEU A 93 -0.86 -35.86 -19.18
CA LEU A 93 -1.80 -36.32 -20.19
C LEU A 93 -2.26 -35.16 -21.08
N ALA A 94 -2.55 -33.99 -20.52
CA ALA A 94 -2.91 -32.81 -21.30
C ALA A 94 -1.79 -32.38 -22.25
N ILE A 95 -0.55 -32.26 -21.73
CA ILE A 95 0.64 -31.87 -22.49
C ILE A 95 0.92 -32.87 -23.62
N ARG A 96 0.93 -34.18 -23.32
CA ARG A 96 1.20 -35.26 -24.28
C ARG A 96 0.10 -35.40 -25.34
N SER A 97 -1.17 -35.26 -24.94
CA SER A 97 -2.32 -35.42 -25.86
C SER A 97 -2.43 -34.26 -26.87
N ARG A 98 -2.11 -33.03 -26.45
CA ARG A 98 -2.12 -31.83 -27.30
C ARG A 98 -0.75 -31.51 -27.92
N ARG A 99 0.31 -32.22 -27.53
CA ARG A 99 1.72 -32.00 -27.93
C ARG A 99 2.21 -30.58 -27.64
N LEU A 100 1.96 -30.11 -26.42
CA LEU A 100 2.32 -28.76 -25.99
C LEU A 100 3.84 -28.62 -25.88
N ALA A 101 4.39 -27.54 -26.44
CA ALA A 101 5.84 -27.26 -26.54
C ALA A 101 6.15 -25.77 -26.26
N ASP A 102 5.33 -25.17 -25.40
CA ASP A 102 5.22 -23.73 -25.11
C ASP A 102 4.79 -23.61 -23.64
N ASP A 103 5.13 -22.50 -22.97
CA ASP A 103 4.97 -22.37 -21.51
C ASP A 103 3.50 -22.56 -21.10
N VAL A 104 3.23 -23.16 -19.95
CA VAL A 104 1.86 -23.44 -19.51
C VAL A 104 1.47 -22.64 -18.28
N MET A 105 0.22 -22.20 -18.24
CA MET A 105 -0.42 -21.61 -17.07
C MET A 105 -1.49 -22.57 -16.56
N VAL A 106 -1.27 -23.20 -15.41
CA VAL A 106 -2.11 -24.27 -14.85
C VAL A 106 -2.96 -23.70 -13.73
N ILE A 107 -4.29 -23.70 -13.88
CA ILE A 107 -5.22 -23.20 -12.85
C ILE A 107 -6.29 -24.25 -12.54
N ALA A 108 -6.72 -24.35 -11.28
CA ALA A 108 -7.86 -25.18 -10.91
C ALA A 108 -9.20 -24.43 -11.12
N GLY A 109 -10.00 -24.89 -12.07
CA GLY A 109 -11.28 -24.26 -12.46
C GLY A 109 -12.44 -24.45 -11.46
N ASP A 110 -12.17 -25.00 -10.27
CA ASP A 110 -13.12 -25.12 -9.16
C ASP A 110 -12.83 -24.17 -7.98
N MET A 111 -11.79 -23.34 -8.08
CA MET A 111 -11.56 -22.19 -7.19
C MET A 111 -12.41 -21.00 -7.65
N LEU A 112 -12.64 -20.00 -6.79
CA LEU A 112 -13.19 -18.71 -7.23
C LEU A 112 -12.39 -17.54 -6.67
N CYS A 113 -11.94 -16.66 -7.57
CA CYS A 113 -11.34 -15.40 -7.17
C CYS A 113 -12.40 -14.53 -6.49
N ALA A 114 -12.04 -13.88 -5.38
CA ALA A 114 -12.91 -12.94 -4.67
C ALA A 114 -13.33 -11.73 -5.54
N ASP A 115 -12.67 -11.54 -6.68
CA ASP A 115 -12.92 -10.49 -7.64
C ASP A 115 -13.26 -11.06 -9.03
N GLN A 116 -14.23 -10.44 -9.71
CA GLN A 116 -14.58 -10.76 -11.10
C GLN A 116 -13.57 -10.14 -12.10
N ASN A 117 -12.68 -9.26 -11.64
CA ASN A 117 -11.80 -8.42 -12.46
C ASN A 117 -10.29 -8.75 -12.31
N PHE A 118 -9.91 -10.00 -12.06
CA PHE A 118 -8.49 -10.36 -11.86
C PHE A 118 -7.59 -10.06 -13.08
N ASP A 119 -6.38 -9.51 -12.89
CA ASP A 119 -5.41 -9.31 -14.00
C ASP A 119 -4.42 -10.47 -14.19
N VAL A 120 -4.89 -11.50 -14.90
CA VAL A 120 -4.04 -12.57 -15.46
C VAL A 120 -2.88 -11.99 -16.29
N ALA A 121 -3.02 -10.83 -16.95
CA ALA A 121 -1.92 -10.24 -17.69
C ALA A 121 -0.80 -9.71 -16.79
N GLN A 122 -1.07 -9.38 -15.51
CA GLN A 122 -0.03 -9.03 -14.54
C GLN A 122 0.78 -10.26 -14.13
N VAL A 123 0.11 -11.40 -13.92
CA VAL A 123 0.77 -12.70 -13.68
C VAL A 123 1.72 -13.03 -14.83
N ILE A 124 1.25 -12.92 -16.08
CA ILE A 124 2.06 -13.21 -17.27
C ILE A 124 3.22 -12.20 -17.43
N ARG A 125 3.07 -10.94 -16.99
CA ARG A 125 4.17 -9.96 -16.96
C ARG A 125 5.23 -10.34 -15.92
N PHE A 126 4.83 -10.77 -14.73
CA PHE A 126 5.73 -11.14 -13.63
C PHE A 126 6.47 -12.46 -13.91
N PHE A 127 5.77 -13.49 -14.41
CA PHE A 127 6.42 -14.73 -14.89
C PHE A 127 7.49 -14.48 -15.97
N ARG A 128 7.35 -13.40 -16.75
CA ARG A 128 8.33 -13.00 -17.78
C ARG A 128 9.43 -12.06 -17.31
N SER A 129 9.39 -11.56 -16.07
CA SER A 129 10.53 -10.85 -15.46
C SER A 129 11.48 -11.80 -14.73
N GLU A 130 10.95 -12.89 -14.17
CA GLU A 130 11.73 -13.86 -13.41
C GLU A 130 12.34 -14.96 -14.30
N PRO A 131 13.50 -15.54 -13.93
CA PRO A 131 14.18 -16.56 -14.72
C PRO A 131 13.63 -17.99 -14.53
N GLY A 132 12.68 -18.21 -13.62
CA GLY A 132 12.20 -19.53 -13.19
C GLY A 132 10.69 -19.71 -13.27
N GLU A 133 10.16 -20.62 -12.44
CA GLU A 133 8.71 -20.92 -12.41
C GLU A 133 7.94 -19.95 -11.52
N LEU A 134 6.61 -19.89 -11.64
CA LEU A 134 5.77 -19.04 -10.79
C LEU A 134 4.65 -19.81 -10.08
N ILE A 135 4.53 -19.61 -8.78
CA ILE A 135 3.40 -20.04 -7.94
C ILE A 135 2.66 -18.82 -7.40
N ILE A 136 1.32 -18.82 -7.52
CA ILE A 136 0.48 -17.83 -6.83
C ILE A 136 0.17 -18.29 -5.40
N TYR A 137 0.22 -17.35 -4.46
CA TYR A 137 -0.13 -17.58 -3.05
C TYR A 137 -0.99 -16.45 -2.46
N TYR A 138 -1.61 -16.71 -1.32
CA TYR A 138 -2.30 -15.72 -0.49
C TYR A 138 -1.95 -15.94 0.99
N GLU A 139 -2.32 -15.01 1.86
CA GLU A 139 -2.07 -15.08 3.31
C GLU A 139 -3.32 -15.63 4.01
N LEU A 140 -3.19 -16.74 4.74
CA LEU A 140 -4.31 -17.45 5.39
C LEU A 140 -4.91 -16.64 6.55
N GLU A 141 -6.23 -16.41 6.54
CA GLU A 141 -6.99 -15.83 7.66
C GLU A 141 -6.76 -16.63 8.95
N GLU A 142 -6.82 -16.02 10.13
CA GLU A 142 -6.49 -16.70 11.41
C GLU A 142 -7.29 -17.99 11.67
N SER A 143 -8.55 -18.05 11.19
CA SER A 143 -9.40 -19.24 11.28
C SER A 143 -9.02 -20.39 10.34
N GLU A 144 -8.18 -20.15 9.32
CA GLU A 144 -7.76 -21.18 8.37
C GLU A 144 -6.58 -22.02 8.87
N LYS A 145 -6.62 -23.32 8.55
CA LYS A 145 -5.61 -24.30 8.96
C LYS A 145 -4.61 -24.57 7.85
N SER A 146 -3.32 -24.34 8.13
CA SER A 146 -2.19 -24.59 7.22
C SER A 146 -2.17 -26.03 6.69
N SER A 147 -2.53 -27.01 7.53
CA SER A 147 -2.65 -28.44 7.18
C SER A 147 -3.71 -28.78 6.12
N SER A 148 -4.40 -27.79 5.54
CA SER A 148 -5.37 -27.97 4.45
C SER A 148 -4.83 -27.53 3.06
N ARG A 149 -3.67 -26.85 3.00
CA ARG A 149 -3.09 -26.24 1.80
C ARG A 149 -1.63 -26.67 1.60
N GLY A 150 -1.08 -26.41 0.41
CA GLY A 150 0.36 -26.29 0.26
C GLY A 150 0.81 -24.94 0.85
N ILE A 151 1.87 -24.92 1.65
CA ILE A 151 2.40 -23.71 2.31
C ILE A 151 3.78 -23.38 1.75
N VAL A 152 4.04 -22.11 1.49
CA VAL A 152 5.29 -21.61 0.90
C VAL A 152 6.06 -20.69 1.84
N GLU A 153 7.39 -20.80 1.85
CA GLU A 153 8.30 -19.86 2.51
C GLU A 153 8.96 -19.00 1.44
N VAL A 154 8.45 -17.78 1.25
CA VAL A 154 8.85 -16.87 0.16
C VAL A 154 9.87 -15.85 0.66
N CYS A 155 10.98 -15.69 -0.06
CA CYS A 155 11.94 -14.62 0.14
C CYS A 155 11.30 -13.27 -0.19
N ARG A 156 11.36 -12.30 0.73
CA ARG A 156 10.77 -10.97 0.50
C ARG A 156 11.52 -10.15 -0.55
N ASP A 157 12.85 -10.29 -0.59
CA ASP A 157 13.73 -9.43 -1.39
C ASP A 157 13.94 -9.94 -2.82
N THR A 158 13.71 -11.23 -3.06
CA THR A 158 13.92 -11.88 -4.38
C THR A 158 12.69 -12.63 -4.91
N HIS A 159 11.57 -12.61 -4.18
CA HIS A 159 10.33 -13.36 -4.45
C HIS A 159 10.48 -14.88 -4.60
N ARG A 160 11.70 -15.42 -4.46
CA ARG A 160 12.01 -16.84 -4.61
C ARG A 160 11.44 -17.67 -3.45
N ILE A 161 10.83 -18.79 -3.75
CA ILE A 161 10.30 -19.74 -2.78
C ILE A 161 11.46 -20.61 -2.28
N ASN A 162 11.78 -20.47 -1.00
CA ASN A 162 12.88 -21.21 -0.36
C ASN A 162 12.44 -22.61 0.07
N ARG A 163 11.16 -22.81 0.41
CA ARG A 163 10.55 -24.10 0.72
C ARG A 163 9.08 -24.14 0.32
N PHE A 164 8.62 -25.33 -0.03
CA PHE A 164 7.21 -25.69 -0.16
C PHE A 164 6.91 -26.86 0.79
N PHE A 165 5.76 -26.86 1.46
CA PHE A 165 5.28 -27.96 2.29
C PHE A 165 3.87 -28.37 1.87
N GLU A 166 3.64 -29.63 1.52
CA GLU A 166 2.29 -30.14 1.21
C GLU A 166 1.54 -30.53 2.49
N LYS A 167 0.55 -29.70 2.87
CA LYS A 167 -0.32 -29.88 4.05
C LYS A 167 0.48 -30.13 5.33
N PRO A 168 1.35 -29.17 5.73
CA PRO A 168 2.24 -29.33 6.88
C PRO A 168 1.48 -29.61 8.18
N HIS A 169 2.13 -30.35 9.07
CA HIS A 169 1.68 -30.50 10.44
C HIS A 169 1.96 -29.23 11.26
N GLU A 170 1.24 -29.06 12.36
CA GLU A 170 1.40 -27.91 13.26
C GLU A 170 2.84 -27.83 13.80
N GLY A 171 3.45 -26.64 13.73
CA GLY A 171 4.85 -26.41 14.10
C GLY A 171 5.90 -26.74 13.01
N GLN A 172 5.53 -27.31 11.86
CA GLN A 172 6.49 -27.64 10.78
C GLN A 172 7.02 -26.40 10.03
N THR A 173 6.23 -25.33 9.97
CA THR A 173 6.63 -24.00 9.48
C THR A 173 5.79 -22.94 10.22
N THR A 174 6.33 -21.72 10.33
CA THR A 174 5.61 -20.53 10.82
C THR A 174 4.92 -19.74 9.70
N SER A 175 5.10 -20.14 8.44
CA SER A 175 4.47 -19.45 7.31
C SER A 175 2.95 -19.67 7.27
N ARG A 176 2.22 -18.58 6.98
CA ARG A 176 0.78 -18.60 6.65
C ARG A 176 0.50 -18.38 5.17
N LEU A 177 1.53 -18.42 4.32
CA LEU A 177 1.39 -18.18 2.88
C LEU A 177 0.95 -19.48 2.19
N ALA A 178 -0.31 -19.55 1.77
CA ALA A 178 -0.88 -20.71 1.12
C ALA A 178 -0.80 -20.62 -0.41
N SER A 179 -0.19 -21.63 -1.02
CA SER A 179 -0.21 -21.84 -2.47
C SER A 179 -1.60 -22.28 -2.92
N VAL A 180 -2.05 -21.72 -4.05
CA VAL A 180 -3.20 -22.20 -4.83
C VAL A 180 -2.72 -22.96 -6.06
N VAL A 181 -3.61 -23.73 -6.69
CA VAL A 181 -3.36 -24.29 -8.02
C VAL A 181 -3.60 -23.17 -9.04
N PHE A 182 -2.60 -22.30 -9.13
CA PHE A 182 -2.39 -21.29 -10.16
C PHE A 182 -0.88 -21.18 -10.30
N TYR A 183 -0.36 -21.78 -11.35
CA TYR A 183 1.07 -21.91 -11.64
C TYR A 183 1.37 -21.42 -13.06
N CYS A 184 2.54 -20.82 -13.27
CA CYS A 184 3.14 -20.72 -14.62
C CYS A 184 4.40 -21.57 -14.64
N ILE A 185 4.51 -22.44 -15.65
CA ILE A 185 5.58 -23.42 -15.79
C ILE A 185 6.22 -23.27 -17.18
N GLN A 186 7.52 -23.03 -17.23
CA GLN A 186 8.32 -22.96 -18.44
C GLN A 186 8.29 -24.28 -19.20
N ARG A 187 8.26 -24.22 -20.53
CA ARG A 187 8.18 -25.40 -21.41
C ARG A 187 9.25 -26.47 -21.12
N ASP A 188 10.44 -26.05 -20.70
CA ASP A 188 11.61 -26.93 -20.54
C ASP A 188 11.49 -27.75 -19.22
N THR A 189 10.89 -27.15 -18.18
CA THR A 189 10.58 -27.79 -16.90
C THR A 189 9.44 -28.82 -17.00
N LEU A 190 8.60 -28.78 -18.03
CA LEU A 190 7.52 -29.78 -18.24
C LEU A 190 8.05 -31.22 -18.35
N SER A 191 9.31 -31.39 -18.75
CA SER A 191 10.00 -32.68 -18.72
C SER A 191 10.00 -33.33 -17.33
N SER A 192 10.10 -32.54 -16.25
CA SER A 192 10.16 -33.01 -14.86
C SER A 192 8.88 -33.67 -14.35
N LEU A 193 7.74 -33.45 -15.03
CA LEU A 193 6.48 -34.14 -14.74
C LEU A 193 6.66 -35.66 -14.88
N SER A 194 7.34 -36.10 -15.94
CA SER A 194 7.63 -37.52 -16.20
C SER A 194 8.56 -38.11 -15.14
N ASP A 195 9.64 -37.41 -14.76
CA ASP A 195 10.56 -37.81 -13.68
C ASP A 195 9.79 -38.05 -12.37
N PHE A 196 8.93 -37.11 -11.98
CA PHE A 196 8.15 -37.20 -10.76
C PHE A 196 7.12 -38.34 -10.81
N LEU A 197 6.48 -38.57 -11.95
CA LEU A 197 5.51 -39.65 -12.12
C LEU A 197 6.15 -41.05 -12.10
N LEU A 198 7.42 -41.17 -12.49
CA LEU A 198 8.20 -42.41 -12.32
C LEU A 198 8.52 -42.69 -10.83
N LEU A 199 8.72 -41.65 -10.02
CA LEU A 199 8.92 -41.77 -8.58
C LEU A 199 7.60 -42.08 -7.83
N GLN A 200 6.48 -41.46 -8.25
CA GLN A 200 5.19 -41.58 -7.57
C GLN A 200 4.27 -42.64 -8.20
N THR A 201 4.44 -43.88 -7.77
CA THR A 201 3.67 -45.04 -8.26
C THR A 201 2.18 -45.03 -7.87
N ARG A 202 1.77 -44.31 -6.83
CA ARG A 202 0.39 -44.27 -6.32
C ARG A 202 -0.30 -42.95 -6.67
N ALA A 203 -1.49 -43.01 -7.27
CA ALA A 203 -2.27 -41.84 -7.70
C ALA A 203 -2.43 -40.74 -6.64
N LYS A 204 -2.68 -41.13 -5.38
CA LYS A 204 -2.85 -40.19 -4.25
C LYS A 204 -1.61 -39.33 -3.94
N ASP A 205 -0.41 -39.77 -4.32
CA ASP A 205 0.84 -39.06 -4.04
C ASP A 205 1.22 -38.13 -5.20
N ARG A 206 0.57 -38.27 -6.38
CA ARG A 206 0.76 -37.46 -7.61
C ARG A 206 0.03 -36.11 -7.55
N SER A 207 0.16 -35.40 -6.44
CA SER A 207 -0.46 -34.09 -6.21
C SER A 207 0.53 -32.95 -6.53
N PHE A 208 0.01 -31.78 -6.93
CA PHE A 208 0.86 -30.60 -7.16
C PHE A 208 1.65 -30.18 -5.92
N GLY A 209 1.07 -30.36 -4.71
CA GLY A 209 1.79 -30.08 -3.48
C GLY A 209 3.06 -30.90 -3.35
N ARG A 210 2.98 -32.23 -3.57
CA ARG A 210 4.16 -33.11 -3.57
C ARG A 210 5.12 -32.83 -4.73
N PHE A 211 4.62 -32.43 -5.91
CA PHE A 211 5.45 -32.06 -7.06
C PHE A 211 6.26 -30.79 -6.80
N TRP A 212 5.65 -29.74 -6.24
CA TRP A 212 6.36 -28.51 -5.89
C TRP A 212 7.27 -28.67 -4.67
N GLU A 213 6.85 -29.44 -3.66
CA GLU A 213 7.70 -29.86 -2.54
C GLU A 213 8.98 -30.58 -3.03
N TRP A 214 8.85 -31.49 -4.01
CA TRP A 214 9.98 -32.17 -4.64
C TRP A 214 10.84 -31.24 -5.51
N LEU A 215 10.24 -30.44 -6.40
CA LEU A 215 10.99 -29.52 -7.27
C LEU A 215 11.78 -28.47 -6.48
N ILE A 216 11.16 -27.86 -5.47
CA ILE A 216 11.77 -26.78 -4.69
C ILE A 216 12.74 -27.33 -3.64
N ASN A 217 12.34 -28.35 -2.87
CA ASN A 217 13.16 -28.81 -1.74
C ASN A 217 14.24 -29.82 -2.16
N GLU A 218 13.95 -30.74 -3.10
CA GLU A 218 14.88 -31.81 -3.49
C GLU A 218 15.67 -31.48 -4.77
N LYS A 219 15.00 -31.03 -5.83
CA LYS A 219 15.66 -30.66 -7.09
C LYS A 219 16.29 -29.26 -7.06
N GLN A 220 15.96 -28.43 -6.06
CA GLN A 220 16.43 -27.04 -5.92
C GLN A 220 16.17 -26.18 -7.17
N LEU A 221 15.01 -26.38 -7.82
CA LEU A 221 14.57 -25.53 -8.92
C LEU A 221 14.20 -24.14 -8.41
N ASP A 222 14.64 -23.09 -9.11
CA ASP A 222 14.25 -21.71 -8.78
C ASP A 222 12.78 -21.46 -9.18
N VAL A 223 11.94 -21.37 -8.16
CA VAL A 223 10.50 -21.07 -8.26
C VAL A 223 10.24 -19.77 -7.51
N PHE A 224 9.43 -18.89 -8.08
CA PHE A 224 9.09 -17.57 -7.57
C PHE A 224 7.63 -17.54 -7.11
N GLY A 225 7.31 -16.61 -6.22
CA GLY A 225 5.99 -16.47 -5.61
C GLY A 225 5.37 -15.10 -5.86
N MET A 226 4.11 -15.05 -6.28
CA MET A 226 3.31 -13.82 -6.39
C MET A 226 2.13 -13.85 -5.42
N LYS A 227 1.99 -12.82 -4.58
CA LYS A 227 0.91 -12.64 -3.60
C LYS A 227 -0.36 -12.13 -4.26
N LEU A 228 -1.49 -12.69 -3.84
CA LEU A 228 -2.82 -12.10 -3.95
C LEU A 228 -3.19 -11.36 -2.65
N PRO A 229 -3.55 -10.06 -2.69
CA PRO A 229 -4.08 -9.34 -1.53
C PRO A 229 -5.44 -9.88 -1.07
N THR A 230 -6.25 -10.38 -2.00
CA THR A 230 -7.56 -11.00 -1.72
C THR A 230 -7.44 -12.52 -1.79
N GLY A 231 -7.81 -13.22 -0.72
CA GLY A 231 -7.84 -14.68 -0.70
C GLY A 231 -8.76 -15.28 -1.77
N PHE A 232 -8.38 -16.44 -2.32
CA PHE A 232 -9.26 -17.27 -3.13
C PHE A 232 -10.30 -17.95 -2.24
N GLN A 233 -11.57 -17.96 -2.64
CA GLN A 233 -12.62 -18.70 -1.92
C GLN A 233 -12.89 -20.05 -2.59
N LEU A 234 -13.53 -20.96 -1.84
CA LEU A 234 -13.90 -22.32 -2.26
C LEU A 234 -12.71 -23.20 -2.70
N ILE A 235 -11.54 -23.07 -2.08
CA ILE A 235 -10.35 -23.86 -2.42
C ILE A 235 -10.46 -25.31 -1.90
N GLY A 236 -10.31 -26.31 -2.78
CA GLY A 236 -10.18 -27.73 -2.41
C GLY A 236 -11.50 -28.38 -1.98
N GLN A 237 -11.44 -29.25 -0.95
CA GLN A 237 -12.65 -29.81 -0.33
C GLN A 237 -13.42 -28.71 0.41
N VAL A 238 -14.68 -28.53 0.02
CA VAL A 238 -15.54 -27.41 0.37
C VAL A 238 -16.86 -27.95 0.89
N GLY A 239 -17.40 -27.34 1.94
CA GLY A 239 -18.71 -27.66 2.50
C GLY A 239 -19.81 -26.69 2.06
N LEU A 240 -21.06 -27.08 2.33
CA LEU A 240 -22.26 -26.28 2.10
C LEU A 240 -22.23 -24.95 2.89
N SER A 241 -21.59 -24.94 4.07
CA SER A 241 -21.32 -23.73 4.86
C SER A 241 -20.53 -22.67 4.10
N ASP A 242 -19.55 -23.11 3.33
CA ASP A 242 -18.58 -22.23 2.68
C ASP A 242 -19.17 -21.69 1.37
N TYR A 243 -19.88 -22.56 0.64
CA TYR A 243 -20.69 -22.17 -0.53
C TYR A 243 -21.83 -21.20 -0.15
N THR A 244 -22.51 -21.41 0.99
CA THR A 244 -23.58 -20.51 1.46
C THR A 244 -23.02 -19.17 1.96
N ARG A 245 -21.86 -19.17 2.64
CA ARG A 245 -21.14 -17.93 3.02
C ARG A 245 -20.74 -17.13 1.79
N TRP A 246 -20.21 -17.80 0.77
CA TRP A 246 -19.86 -17.20 -0.52
C TRP A 246 -21.08 -16.61 -1.24
N LEU A 247 -22.18 -17.37 -1.38
CA LEU A 247 -23.44 -16.90 -1.95
C LEU A 247 -23.96 -15.64 -1.23
N THR A 248 -23.90 -15.63 0.09
CA THR A 248 -24.35 -14.48 0.91
C THR A 248 -23.50 -13.23 0.63
N HIS A 249 -22.16 -13.36 0.68
CA HIS A 249 -21.23 -12.25 0.48
C HIS A 249 -21.39 -11.58 -0.90
N TYR A 250 -21.54 -12.39 -1.96
CA TYR A 250 -21.72 -11.85 -3.32
C TYR A 250 -23.14 -11.34 -3.60
N SER A 251 -24.17 -11.90 -2.96
CA SER A 251 -25.55 -11.39 -3.11
C SER A 251 -25.66 -9.94 -2.62
N THR A 252 -24.96 -9.58 -1.53
CA THR A 252 -24.83 -8.20 -1.06
C THR A 252 -23.98 -7.29 -1.96
N LYS A 253 -23.13 -7.83 -2.84
CA LYS A 253 -22.42 -7.05 -3.89
C LYS A 253 -23.25 -6.85 -5.16
N GLN A 254 -24.16 -7.78 -5.49
CA GLN A 254 -25.04 -7.64 -6.67
C GLN A 254 -26.29 -6.80 -6.42
N GLN A 255 -26.77 -6.70 -5.19
CA GLN A 255 -27.71 -5.64 -4.83
C GLN A 255 -26.96 -4.30 -4.89
N GLY A 256 -27.46 -3.37 -5.71
CA GLY A 256 -26.80 -2.09 -6.04
C GLY A 256 -26.77 -1.06 -4.90
N ALA A 257 -26.36 -1.46 -3.70
CA ALA A 257 -25.94 -0.54 -2.67
C ALA A 257 -24.75 0.29 -3.18
N PRO A 258 -24.73 1.63 -2.98
CA PRO A 258 -23.62 2.45 -3.44
C PRO A 258 -22.32 2.02 -2.74
N ALA A 259 -21.26 1.81 -3.53
CA ALA A 259 -19.96 1.40 -3.01
C ALA A 259 -19.50 2.36 -1.90
N LYS A 260 -19.25 1.82 -0.71
CA LYS A 260 -18.96 2.64 0.47
C LYS A 260 -17.67 3.45 0.24
N PRO A 261 -17.70 4.79 0.34
CA PRO A 261 -16.53 5.61 0.07
C PRO A 261 -15.39 5.29 1.05
N ILE A 262 -14.20 5.06 0.51
CA ILE A 262 -12.96 4.95 1.28
C ILE A 262 -12.40 6.37 1.39
N THR A 263 -12.61 6.99 2.55
CA THR A 263 -12.02 8.29 2.88
C THR A 263 -10.84 8.10 3.83
N CYS A 264 -9.70 8.69 3.50
CA CYS A 264 -8.50 8.71 4.34
C CYS A 264 -7.92 10.12 4.43
N ARG A 265 -7.50 10.50 5.64
CA ARG A 265 -6.91 11.79 5.96
C ARG A 265 -5.41 11.67 6.25
N SER A 266 -4.66 12.71 5.94
CA SER A 266 -3.27 12.91 6.35
C SER A 266 -3.09 14.34 6.84
N PHE A 267 -2.46 14.51 7.98
CA PHE A 267 -2.38 15.80 8.66
C PHE A 267 -1.18 16.64 8.20
N ALA A 268 -1.25 17.95 8.37
CA ALA A 268 -0.08 18.80 8.29
C ALA A 268 0.90 18.47 9.42
N ARG A 269 2.16 18.91 9.28
CA ARG A 269 3.20 18.72 10.29
C ARG A 269 3.97 20.01 10.56
N VAL A 270 4.55 20.14 11.76
CA VAL A 270 5.51 21.20 12.10
C VAL A 270 6.86 20.62 12.51
N GLY A 271 7.95 21.12 11.92
CA GLY A 271 9.31 20.80 12.37
C GLY A 271 9.64 21.55 13.66
N LEU A 272 9.66 20.83 14.79
CA LEU A 272 9.95 21.40 16.11
C LEU A 272 11.45 21.51 16.38
N MET A 273 12.28 20.58 15.91
CA MET A 273 13.75 20.67 16.03
C MET A 273 14.50 20.08 14.82
N GLY A 274 15.72 20.56 14.59
CA GLY A 274 16.73 19.92 13.72
C GLY A 274 16.60 20.17 12.23
N ASN A 275 15.45 20.61 11.74
CA ASN A 275 15.30 21.00 10.34
C ASN A 275 16.18 22.24 10.03
N PRO A 276 16.96 22.22 8.92
CA PRO A 276 16.77 21.42 7.71
C PRO A 276 17.68 20.18 7.59
N SER A 277 18.23 19.63 8.67
CA SER A 277 19.27 18.59 8.59
C SER A 277 18.81 17.19 8.11
N ASP A 278 17.51 16.97 7.89
CA ASP A 278 16.97 15.71 7.37
C ASP A 278 17.49 15.36 5.97
N GLY A 279 17.76 16.37 5.14
CA GLY A 279 18.40 16.19 3.83
C GLY A 279 19.92 15.99 3.86
N PHE A 280 20.54 15.93 5.05
CA PHE A 280 21.99 16.07 5.27
C PHE A 280 22.56 15.03 6.26
N ASN A 281 21.89 13.88 6.40
CA ASN A 281 22.21 12.81 7.36
C ASN A 281 22.11 13.23 8.85
N GLY A 282 21.31 14.26 9.16
CA GLY A 282 21.10 14.75 10.52
C GLY A 282 19.89 14.14 11.23
N LYS A 283 19.36 14.89 12.21
CA LYS A 283 18.24 14.46 13.06
C LYS A 283 17.18 15.56 13.12
N THR A 284 15.92 15.18 13.33
CA THR A 284 14.82 16.13 13.50
C THR A 284 13.80 15.65 14.53
N ILE A 285 13.03 16.57 15.11
CA ILE A 285 11.80 16.27 15.83
C ILE A 285 10.68 17.07 15.18
N ALA A 286 9.55 16.43 14.91
CA ALA A 286 8.40 17.07 14.28
C ALA A 286 7.08 16.42 14.73
N MET A 287 5.99 17.15 14.58
CA MET A 287 4.68 16.79 15.14
C MET A 287 3.57 16.95 14.11
N SER A 288 2.66 15.97 14.01
CA SER A 288 1.42 16.10 13.21
C SER A 288 0.40 16.97 13.92
N ILE A 289 -0.27 17.86 13.18
CA ILE A 289 -1.21 18.85 13.72
C ILE A 289 -2.58 18.73 13.04
N CYS A 290 -3.65 18.60 13.82
CA CYS A 290 -5.00 18.40 13.28
C CYS A 290 -5.68 19.69 12.78
N ASN A 291 -5.08 20.86 13.03
CA ASN A 291 -5.52 22.15 12.47
C ASN A 291 -5.69 22.11 10.95
N PHE A 292 -4.79 21.40 10.26
CA PHE A 292 -4.77 21.32 8.81
C PHE A 292 -4.56 19.88 8.32
N TRP A 293 -5.21 19.53 7.22
CA TRP A 293 -5.27 18.18 6.67
C TRP A 293 -5.43 18.20 5.15
N ALA A 294 -4.94 17.15 4.50
CA ALA A 294 -5.39 16.74 3.19
C ALA A 294 -6.20 15.44 3.33
N GLU A 295 -7.30 15.35 2.61
CA GLU A 295 -8.20 14.19 2.62
C GLU A 295 -8.40 13.71 1.20
N VAL A 296 -8.40 12.39 1.03
CA VAL A 296 -8.68 11.74 -0.25
C VAL A 296 -9.87 10.83 -0.05
N THR A 297 -10.79 10.85 -1.03
CA THR A 297 -11.93 9.94 -1.09
C THR A 297 -11.85 9.15 -2.39
N LEU A 298 -11.85 7.83 -2.24
CA LEU A 298 -11.88 6.84 -3.31
C LEU A 298 -13.25 6.14 -3.28
N VAL A 299 -13.92 6.06 -4.42
CA VAL A 299 -15.19 5.34 -4.60
C VAL A 299 -15.06 4.39 -5.79
N GLU A 300 -15.49 3.13 -5.66
CA GLU A 300 -15.52 2.18 -6.78
C GLU A 300 -16.42 2.72 -7.91
N SER A 301 -15.95 2.66 -9.16
CA SER A 301 -16.69 3.16 -10.32
C SER A 301 -16.34 2.38 -11.60
N GLN A 302 -17.20 2.45 -12.63
CA GLN A 302 -17.01 1.68 -13.87
C GLN A 302 -15.71 2.03 -14.62
N THR A 303 -15.28 3.29 -14.53
CA THR A 303 -14.02 3.81 -15.10
C THR A 303 -13.15 4.39 -14.00
N LEU A 304 -11.82 4.39 -14.20
CA LEU A 304 -10.89 5.10 -13.33
C LEU A 304 -10.95 6.59 -13.66
N VAL A 305 -11.26 7.42 -12.66
CA VAL A 305 -11.43 8.88 -12.82
C VAL A 305 -10.63 9.60 -11.75
N LEU A 306 -9.68 10.45 -12.15
CA LEU A 306 -9.04 11.40 -11.25
C LEU A 306 -9.80 12.72 -11.35
N VAL A 307 -10.51 13.11 -10.30
CA VAL A 307 -11.39 14.29 -10.30
C VAL A 307 -10.57 15.54 -9.99
N PRO A 308 -10.53 16.56 -10.87
CA PRO A 308 -9.88 17.84 -10.58
C PRO A 308 -10.55 18.53 -9.39
N HIS A 309 -9.75 19.09 -8.49
CA HIS A 309 -10.28 19.87 -7.37
C HIS A 309 -10.69 21.27 -7.86
N PRO A 310 -11.92 21.74 -7.63
CA PRO A 310 -12.46 22.97 -8.27
C PRO A 310 -11.60 24.23 -8.04
N LEU A 311 -11.09 24.42 -6.82
CA LEU A 311 -10.17 25.54 -6.50
C LEU A 311 -8.69 25.24 -6.78
N ASN A 312 -8.24 24.00 -6.58
CA ASN A 312 -6.80 23.67 -6.56
C ASN A 312 -6.25 23.15 -7.91
N ASP A 313 -7.10 22.59 -8.77
CA ASP A 313 -6.82 22.19 -10.17
C ASP A 313 -7.92 22.77 -11.10
N PRO A 314 -8.13 24.10 -11.15
CA PRO A 314 -9.25 24.71 -11.86
C PRO A 314 -9.16 24.50 -13.38
N THR A 315 -10.22 23.97 -13.98
CA THR A 315 -10.40 23.82 -15.44
C THR A 315 -11.34 24.85 -16.04
N GLU A 316 -12.06 25.61 -15.21
CA GLU A 316 -13.04 26.63 -15.59
C GLU A 316 -12.73 27.94 -14.87
N PHE A 317 -12.88 29.07 -15.57
CA PHE A 317 -12.48 30.39 -15.10
C PHE A 317 -13.52 31.44 -15.54
N GLY A 318 -13.79 32.44 -14.70
CA GLY A 318 -14.75 33.51 -15.01
C GLY A 318 -14.37 34.35 -16.23
N SER A 319 -13.05 34.49 -16.48
CA SER A 319 -12.50 35.22 -17.62
C SER A 319 -11.04 34.83 -17.88
N LEU A 320 -10.49 35.27 -19.02
CA LEU A 320 -9.06 35.21 -19.31
C LEU A 320 -8.21 36.00 -18.30
N GLN A 321 -8.77 37.06 -17.70
CA GLN A 321 -8.09 37.86 -16.68
C GLN A 321 -7.95 37.09 -15.37
N ASP A 322 -8.95 36.28 -15.00
CA ASP A 322 -8.92 35.42 -13.81
C ASP A 322 -7.92 34.28 -14.00
N LEU A 323 -7.95 33.61 -15.17
CA LEU A 323 -6.95 32.61 -15.55
C LEU A 323 -5.53 33.16 -15.46
N PHE A 324 -5.28 34.37 -15.99
CA PHE A 324 -3.98 35.03 -15.92
C PHE A 324 -3.56 35.35 -14.47
N CYS A 325 -4.46 35.91 -13.67
CA CYS A 325 -4.18 36.26 -12.27
C CYS A 325 -3.89 35.03 -11.41
N ILE A 326 -4.70 33.98 -11.53
CA ILE A 326 -4.57 32.73 -10.77
C ILE A 326 -3.29 32.00 -11.21
N SER A 327 -3.10 31.72 -12.50
CA SER A 327 -1.92 31.00 -13.00
C SER A 327 -0.60 31.72 -12.69
N ARG A 328 -0.60 33.06 -12.64
CA ARG A 328 0.58 33.85 -12.25
C ARG A 328 0.94 33.72 -10.76
N LYS A 329 -0.06 33.54 -9.88
CA LYS A 329 0.14 33.46 -8.42
C LYS A 329 0.33 32.02 -7.94
N GLU A 330 -0.49 31.10 -8.43
CA GLU A 330 -0.56 29.72 -7.95
C GLU A 330 0.17 28.73 -8.86
N GLY A 331 0.58 29.15 -10.06
CA GLY A 331 1.15 28.29 -11.08
C GLY A 331 0.09 27.45 -11.81
N TYR A 332 0.57 26.41 -12.51
CA TYR A 332 -0.23 25.58 -13.41
C TYR A 332 -0.47 24.15 -12.88
N LEU A 333 0.01 23.83 -11.67
CA LEU A 333 0.16 22.44 -11.20
C LEU A 333 -0.39 22.27 -9.78
N GLY A 334 -1.63 21.80 -9.67
CA GLY A 334 -2.28 21.46 -8.40
C GLY A 334 -1.98 20.04 -7.91
N GLY A 335 -2.98 19.42 -7.27
CA GLY A 335 -2.87 18.11 -6.65
C GLY A 335 -3.23 16.94 -7.56
N LEU A 336 -3.88 17.18 -8.72
CA LEU A 336 -4.26 16.12 -9.65
C LEU A 336 -3.06 15.28 -10.12
N ARG A 337 -1.90 15.93 -10.37
CA ARG A 337 -0.63 15.24 -10.68
C ARG A 337 -0.10 14.39 -9.52
N LEU A 338 -0.37 14.76 -8.26
CA LEU A 338 0.04 13.99 -7.08
C LEU A 338 -0.78 12.70 -7.01
N LEU A 339 -2.10 12.78 -7.26
CA LEU A 339 -2.95 11.60 -7.37
C LEU A 339 -2.44 10.64 -8.46
N GLN A 340 -2.19 11.17 -9.67
CA GLN A 340 -1.75 10.39 -10.82
C GLN A 340 -0.38 9.71 -10.58
N ALA A 341 0.59 10.46 -10.08
CA ALA A 341 1.92 9.94 -9.75
C ALA A 341 1.85 8.87 -8.63
N THR A 342 1.01 9.09 -7.61
CA THR A 342 0.81 8.09 -6.54
C THR A 342 0.21 6.80 -7.10
N CYS A 343 -0.82 6.88 -7.94
CA CYS A 343 -1.43 5.69 -8.56
C CYS A 343 -0.43 4.94 -9.45
N LYS A 344 0.36 5.65 -10.26
CA LYS A 344 1.40 5.04 -11.12
C LYS A 344 2.48 4.33 -10.28
N LYS A 345 3.03 5.00 -9.26
CA LYS A 345 4.07 4.42 -8.39
C LYS A 345 3.52 3.30 -7.52
N PHE A 346 2.26 3.34 -7.11
CA PHE A 346 1.60 2.26 -6.36
C PHE A 346 1.45 1.00 -7.22
N TYR A 347 0.99 1.15 -8.46
CA TYR A 347 0.90 0.04 -9.42
C TYR A 347 2.30 -0.53 -9.74
N GLN A 348 3.31 0.34 -9.94
CA GLN A 348 4.70 -0.08 -10.11
C GLN A 348 5.23 -0.85 -8.88
N PHE A 349 4.99 -0.34 -7.67
CA PHE A 349 5.38 -1.01 -6.42
C PHE A 349 4.77 -2.41 -6.31
N CYS A 350 3.46 -2.53 -6.52
CA CYS A 350 2.79 -3.84 -6.47
C CYS A 350 3.32 -4.79 -7.54
N SER A 351 3.54 -4.32 -8.77
CA SER A 351 4.14 -5.14 -9.83
C SER A 351 5.58 -5.57 -9.52
N ASN A 352 6.38 -4.71 -8.88
CA ASN A 352 7.77 -4.99 -8.50
C ASN A 352 7.89 -5.84 -7.23
N GLN A 353 6.81 -6.02 -6.46
CA GLN A 353 6.78 -6.84 -5.24
C GLN A 353 6.05 -8.17 -5.43
N GLY A 354 5.73 -8.52 -6.68
CA GLY A 354 4.94 -9.71 -6.97
C GLY A 354 3.55 -9.65 -6.32
N ILE A 355 2.91 -8.48 -6.25
CA ILE A 355 1.57 -8.31 -5.70
C ILE A 355 0.57 -8.12 -6.86
N ALA A 356 -0.29 -9.09 -7.08
CA ALA A 356 -1.28 -9.05 -8.15
C ALA A 356 -2.48 -8.15 -7.76
N LEU A 357 -2.69 -7.07 -8.52
CA LEU A 357 -3.80 -6.15 -8.35
C LEU A 357 -5.00 -6.57 -9.20
N THR A 358 -6.19 -6.16 -8.76
CA THR A 358 -7.44 -6.39 -9.47
C THR A 358 -7.75 -5.21 -10.40
N LYS A 359 -8.45 -5.44 -11.52
CA LYS A 359 -8.90 -4.39 -12.46
C LYS A 359 -10.13 -3.64 -11.94
N GLN A 360 -10.25 -3.47 -10.62
CA GLN A 360 -11.25 -2.58 -10.04
C GLN A 360 -10.91 -1.14 -10.42
N ASN A 361 -11.90 -0.43 -10.96
CA ASN A 361 -11.82 0.98 -11.32
C ASN A 361 -12.41 1.85 -10.20
N PHE A 362 -11.94 3.09 -10.09
CA PHE A 362 -12.33 3.98 -9.01
C PHE A 362 -12.28 5.46 -9.39
N SER A 363 -13.16 6.24 -8.75
CA SER A 363 -13.18 7.69 -8.79
C SER A 363 -12.43 8.23 -7.57
N LEU A 364 -11.36 8.97 -7.81
CA LEU A 364 -10.47 9.52 -6.80
C LEU A 364 -10.56 11.04 -6.80
N LYS A 365 -10.90 11.62 -5.65
CA LYS A 365 -10.92 13.07 -5.41
C LYS A 365 -10.16 13.42 -4.13
N TYR A 366 -9.71 14.65 -4.02
CA TYR A 366 -9.10 15.16 -2.79
C TYR A 366 -9.66 16.53 -2.39
N ASP A 367 -9.50 16.86 -1.12
CA ASP A 367 -9.74 18.18 -0.53
C ASP A 367 -8.60 18.49 0.46
N THR A 368 -8.33 19.76 0.73
CA THR A 368 -7.27 20.17 1.65
C THR A 368 -7.47 21.59 2.16
N ASN A 369 -7.34 21.79 3.47
CA ASN A 369 -7.24 23.12 4.07
C ASN A 369 -5.79 23.51 4.42
N ILE A 370 -4.78 22.71 4.05
CA ILE A 370 -3.37 23.05 4.26
C ILE A 370 -2.99 24.22 3.33
N PRO A 371 -2.57 25.39 3.85
CA PRO A 371 -2.25 26.53 3.02
C PRO A 371 -1.07 26.24 2.08
N ARG A 372 -1.14 26.76 0.84
CA ARG A 372 -0.08 26.60 -0.16
C ARG A 372 1.20 27.32 0.27
N GLN A 373 2.36 26.76 -0.09
CA GLN A 373 3.70 27.35 0.02
C GLN A 373 4.23 27.72 1.43
N VAL A 374 3.43 27.66 2.50
CA VAL A 374 3.85 27.97 3.89
C VAL A 374 4.63 26.84 4.61
N GLY A 375 5.23 25.91 3.87
CA GLY A 375 6.12 24.88 4.40
C GLY A 375 5.48 23.76 5.24
N LEU A 376 4.14 23.64 5.30
CA LEU A 376 3.37 22.71 6.16
C LEU A 376 3.12 21.29 5.58
N ALA A 377 3.91 20.86 4.59
CA ALA A 377 3.84 19.51 3.99
C ALA A 377 2.51 19.13 3.27
N GLY A 378 1.88 20.09 2.60
CA GLY A 378 0.61 19.86 1.89
C GLY A 378 0.67 18.88 0.71
N SER A 379 1.78 18.82 -0.04
CA SER A 379 1.92 17.88 -1.17
C SER A 379 2.03 16.43 -0.71
N SER A 380 2.92 16.16 0.25
CA SER A 380 3.07 14.82 0.84
C SER A 380 1.85 14.39 1.66
N ALA A 381 1.05 15.32 2.20
CA ALA A 381 -0.24 15.00 2.81
C ALA A 381 -1.21 14.40 1.77
N ILE A 382 -1.31 14.99 0.57
CA ILE A 382 -2.17 14.47 -0.52
C ILE A 382 -1.67 13.09 -0.99
N VAL A 383 -0.36 12.91 -1.16
CA VAL A 383 0.25 11.62 -1.53
C VAL A 383 0.02 10.56 -0.43
N SER A 384 0.22 10.92 0.84
CA SER A 384 -0.03 10.05 2.01
C SER A 384 -1.50 9.63 2.10
N ALA A 385 -2.44 10.57 2.01
CA ALA A 385 -3.88 10.29 2.00
C ALA A 385 -4.29 9.41 0.81
N THR A 386 -3.69 9.62 -0.37
CA THR A 386 -3.92 8.79 -1.57
C THR A 386 -3.42 7.37 -1.35
N LEU A 387 -2.20 7.20 -0.84
CA LEU A 387 -1.64 5.89 -0.51
C LEU A 387 -2.50 5.15 0.53
N LYS A 388 -2.96 5.83 1.58
CA LYS A 388 -3.89 5.27 2.58
C LYS A 388 -5.22 4.81 1.95
N CYS A 389 -5.70 5.46 0.88
CA CYS A 389 -6.90 4.99 0.15
C CYS A 389 -6.59 3.76 -0.73
N LEU A 390 -5.51 3.81 -1.52
CA LEU A 390 -5.12 2.72 -2.42
C LEU A 390 -4.81 1.43 -1.65
N MET A 391 -4.12 1.54 -0.50
CA MET A 391 -3.87 0.39 0.37
C MET A 391 -5.16 -0.26 0.87
N LYS A 392 -6.14 0.52 1.34
CA LYS A 392 -7.44 0.00 1.78
C LYS A 392 -8.27 -0.59 0.63
N PHE A 393 -8.24 0.02 -0.55
CA PHE A 393 -9.02 -0.44 -1.70
C PHE A 393 -8.50 -1.77 -2.27
N TYR A 394 -7.18 -1.93 -2.34
CA TYR A 394 -6.53 -3.14 -2.85
C TYR A 394 -6.09 -4.13 -1.74
N ASN A 395 -6.54 -3.95 -0.49
CA ASN A 395 -6.19 -4.79 0.66
C ASN A 395 -4.67 -4.98 0.90
N ILE A 396 -3.87 -3.94 0.61
CA ILE A 396 -2.42 -3.94 0.89
C ILE A 396 -2.21 -3.62 2.37
N THR A 397 -1.56 -4.53 3.08
CA THR A 397 -1.43 -4.47 4.55
C THR A 397 -0.17 -3.74 5.01
N ASP A 398 -0.08 -3.54 6.33
CA ASP A 398 1.14 -3.06 7.00
C ASP A 398 2.32 -4.04 6.87
N ASN A 399 2.07 -5.34 6.60
CA ASN A 399 3.11 -6.33 6.27
C ASN A 399 3.66 -6.16 4.85
N ASP A 400 2.78 -5.80 3.90
CA ASP A 400 3.13 -5.65 2.48
C ASP A 400 3.87 -4.34 2.21
N LEU A 401 3.53 -3.27 2.94
CA LEU A 401 4.17 -1.97 2.84
C LEU A 401 4.40 -1.35 4.23
N PRO A 402 5.50 -1.69 4.94
CA PRO A 402 5.78 -1.23 6.31
C PRO A 402 5.88 0.29 6.47
N LYS A 403 5.70 0.83 7.68
CA LYS A 403 5.67 2.28 7.94
C LYS A 403 6.97 3.00 7.53
N SER A 404 8.14 2.38 7.73
CA SER A 404 9.42 2.90 7.24
C SER A 404 9.45 3.05 5.72
N ILE A 405 8.98 2.01 5.01
CA ILE A 405 8.97 1.97 3.54
C ILE A 405 7.90 2.91 2.95
N ARG A 406 6.76 3.11 3.63
CA ARG A 406 5.74 4.12 3.25
C ARG A 406 6.32 5.53 3.17
N ALA A 407 7.16 5.93 4.13
CA ALA A 407 7.77 7.25 4.11
C ALA A 407 8.68 7.44 2.87
N ASN A 408 9.48 6.43 2.54
CA ASN A 408 10.30 6.40 1.33
C ASN A 408 9.44 6.40 0.05
N PHE A 409 8.37 5.59 -0.01
CA PHE A 409 7.44 5.57 -1.15
C PHE A 409 6.84 6.95 -1.42
N ILE A 410 6.34 7.63 -0.38
CA ILE A 410 5.73 8.98 -0.48
C ILE A 410 6.77 9.98 -0.97
N LEU A 411 8.01 9.91 -0.47
CA LEU A 411 9.12 10.73 -0.97
C LEU A 411 9.38 10.47 -2.46
N ASN A 412 9.43 9.21 -2.87
CA ASN A 412 9.75 8.80 -4.24
C ASN A 412 8.66 9.17 -5.28
N VAL A 413 7.40 9.33 -4.86
CA VAL A 413 6.34 9.94 -5.70
C VAL A 413 6.68 11.40 -6.03
N GLU A 414 7.31 12.13 -5.10
CA GLU A 414 7.71 13.52 -5.32
C GLU A 414 9.07 13.62 -6.03
N THR A 415 10.08 12.84 -5.62
CA THR A 415 11.46 12.97 -6.09
C THR A 415 11.77 12.21 -7.39
N GLU A 416 11.31 10.97 -7.54
CA GLU A 416 11.64 10.11 -8.70
C GLU A 416 10.65 10.28 -9.85
N GLU A 417 9.37 10.50 -9.53
CA GLU A 417 8.29 10.57 -10.53
C GLU A 417 7.97 12.01 -10.97
N LEU A 418 7.97 12.96 -10.02
CA LEU A 418 7.62 14.36 -10.28
C LEU A 418 8.82 15.32 -10.23
N PHE A 419 10.03 14.81 -9.97
CA PHE A 419 11.29 15.57 -9.90
C PHE A 419 11.28 16.78 -8.94
N ILE A 420 10.44 16.71 -7.91
CA ILE A 420 10.31 17.72 -6.86
C ILE A 420 11.43 17.51 -5.83
N THR A 421 12.18 18.57 -5.51
CA THR A 421 13.14 18.52 -4.40
C THR A 421 12.39 18.46 -3.06
N ALA A 422 12.47 17.33 -2.37
CA ALA A 422 11.79 17.08 -1.10
C ALA A 422 12.74 16.42 -0.06
N GLY A 423 12.40 16.58 1.23
CA GLY A 423 13.09 15.95 2.38
C GLY A 423 12.24 14.87 3.05
N LEU A 424 12.87 13.90 3.71
CA LEU A 424 12.18 12.71 4.22
C LEU A 424 11.35 13.00 5.49
N GLN A 425 11.70 14.02 6.27
CA GLN A 425 11.04 14.39 7.54
C GLN A 425 9.50 14.42 7.43
N ASP A 426 8.97 15.15 6.45
CA ASP A 426 7.53 15.38 6.31
C ASP A 426 6.76 14.06 6.13
N ARG A 427 7.33 13.16 5.33
CA ARG A 427 6.73 11.89 4.92
C ARG A 427 6.74 10.88 6.07
N VAL A 428 7.77 10.92 6.91
CA VAL A 428 7.84 10.09 8.13
C VAL A 428 6.77 10.52 9.14
N VAL A 429 6.67 11.82 9.46
CA VAL A 429 5.66 12.31 10.42
C VAL A 429 4.24 12.01 9.95
N GLN A 430 3.97 12.12 8.64
CA GLN A 430 2.67 11.82 8.03
C GLN A 430 2.33 10.33 7.87
N VAL A 431 3.20 9.43 8.36
CA VAL A 431 3.00 7.97 8.39
C VAL A 431 3.05 7.41 9.81
N TYR A 432 3.95 7.96 10.65
CA TYR A 432 4.07 7.57 12.05
C TYR A 432 3.00 8.22 12.91
N GLU A 433 2.70 9.51 12.63
CA GLU A 433 1.77 10.37 13.36
C GLU A 433 2.15 10.60 14.83
N GLY A 434 1.56 11.61 15.47
CA GLY A 434 1.97 12.09 16.79
C GLY A 434 3.19 13.00 16.77
N LEU A 435 3.95 13.00 17.87
CA LEU A 435 5.27 13.61 18.00
C LEU A 435 6.35 12.55 17.69
N VAL A 436 7.25 12.84 16.75
CA VAL A 436 8.22 11.85 16.25
C VAL A 436 9.64 12.43 16.25
N TYR A 437 10.56 11.73 16.90
CA TYR A 437 12.01 11.91 16.74
C TYR A 437 12.50 11.05 15.57
N MET A 438 13.33 11.62 14.70
CA MET A 438 13.82 10.97 13.49
C MET A 438 15.33 11.16 13.34
N ASP A 439 16.05 10.05 13.19
CA ASP A 439 17.49 10.01 12.94
C ASP A 439 17.74 9.50 11.51
N PHE A 440 18.26 10.37 10.65
CA PHE A 440 18.62 10.07 9.25
C PHE A 440 20.12 9.81 9.10
N GLY A 441 20.83 9.49 10.20
CA GLY A 441 22.26 9.25 10.24
C GLY A 441 22.72 8.28 9.15
N LYS A 442 23.76 8.68 8.40
CA LYS A 442 24.18 8.04 7.14
C LYS A 442 24.26 6.51 7.23
N LYS A 443 24.85 6.01 8.31
CA LYS A 443 25.01 4.57 8.58
C LYS A 443 23.66 3.82 8.59
N LEU A 444 22.63 4.37 9.23
CA LEU A 444 21.29 3.77 9.27
C LEU A 444 20.66 3.74 7.88
N MET A 445 20.76 4.85 7.15
CA MET A 445 20.24 4.95 5.78
C MET A 445 20.94 3.97 4.83
N GLU A 446 22.24 3.70 5.02
CA GLU A 446 23.03 2.75 4.22
C GLU A 446 22.83 1.28 4.65
N GLU A 447 22.63 0.98 5.94
CA GLU A 447 22.49 -0.40 6.44
C GLU A 447 21.08 -1.00 6.28
N GLN A 448 20.02 -0.18 6.36
CA GLN A 448 18.63 -0.66 6.29
C GLN A 448 17.74 0.10 5.30
N GLY A 449 18.24 1.16 4.63
CA GLY A 449 17.48 1.93 3.64
C GLY A 449 16.49 2.96 4.21
N TYR A 450 16.42 3.11 5.54
CA TYR A 450 15.56 4.08 6.23
C TYR A 450 16.17 4.52 7.57
N GLY A 451 15.72 5.65 8.10
CA GLY A 451 16.19 6.20 9.36
C GLY A 451 15.59 5.51 10.58
N ASN A 452 16.10 5.83 11.78
CA ASN A 452 15.47 5.39 13.03
C ASN A 452 14.38 6.39 13.44
N TYR A 453 13.14 5.91 13.58
CA TYR A 453 11.95 6.74 13.82
C TYR A 453 11.29 6.32 15.13
N VAL A 454 11.18 7.25 16.08
CA VAL A 454 10.73 6.98 17.45
C VAL A 454 9.59 7.94 17.79
N SER A 455 8.37 7.40 17.96
CA SER A 455 7.26 8.16 18.54
C SER A 455 7.58 8.52 20.00
N MET A 456 7.24 9.75 20.39
CA MET A 456 7.49 10.31 21.72
C MET A 456 6.18 10.49 22.49
N ASP A 457 6.26 10.58 23.82
CA ASP A 457 5.12 10.96 24.65
C ASP A 457 4.64 12.38 24.28
N MET A 458 3.32 12.54 24.26
CA MET A 458 2.63 13.81 24.00
C MET A 458 1.93 14.33 25.27
N SER A 459 1.94 13.58 26.37
CA SER A 459 1.24 13.94 27.60
C SER A 459 1.89 15.15 28.29
N GLY A 460 1.07 16.19 28.49
CA GLY A 460 1.51 17.43 29.15
C GLY A 460 2.34 18.38 28.27
N LEU A 461 2.39 18.21 26.94
CA LEU A 461 3.03 19.17 26.04
C LEU A 461 2.48 20.60 26.23
N PRO A 462 3.33 21.65 26.18
CA PRO A 462 2.89 23.03 26.28
C PRO A 462 2.18 23.51 25.00
N PRO A 463 1.40 24.59 25.05
CA PRO A 463 0.68 25.13 23.89
C PRO A 463 1.65 25.76 22.88
N PHE A 464 2.04 25.00 21.87
CA PHE A 464 2.71 25.54 20.69
C PHE A 464 1.74 26.38 19.84
N TRP A 465 2.29 27.33 19.09
CA TRP A 465 1.52 28.17 18.17
C TRP A 465 2.18 28.23 16.79
N LEU A 466 1.37 28.59 15.79
CA LEU A 466 1.78 28.72 14.39
C LEU A 466 1.29 30.07 13.85
N ALA A 467 2.15 30.79 13.16
CA ALA A 467 1.76 31.93 12.33
C ALA A 467 2.30 31.78 10.90
N TYR A 468 1.57 32.28 9.91
CA TYR A 468 1.98 32.22 8.51
C TYR A 468 1.50 33.41 7.69
N LEU A 469 2.21 33.67 6.58
CA LEU A 469 1.89 34.75 5.65
C LEU A 469 0.64 34.41 4.84
N SER A 470 -0.33 35.33 4.82
CA SER A 470 -1.57 35.19 4.03
C SER A 470 -1.32 35.21 2.52
N ASP A 471 -0.21 35.81 2.09
CA ASP A 471 0.29 35.79 0.71
C ASP A 471 1.83 35.63 0.75
N PRO A 472 2.37 34.40 0.79
CA PRO A 472 3.80 34.18 0.89
C PRO A 472 4.50 34.59 -0.41
N SER A 473 5.38 35.60 -0.33
CA SER A 473 6.10 36.09 -1.51
C SER A 473 7.06 35.04 -2.08
N ASP A 474 7.09 34.94 -3.40
CA ASP A 474 7.91 34.02 -4.23
C ASP A 474 9.44 34.21 -4.10
N SER A 475 9.89 35.03 -3.14
CA SER A 475 11.27 35.18 -2.66
C SER A 475 11.96 33.86 -2.25
N GLY A 476 11.19 32.79 -2.00
CA GLY A 476 11.73 31.44 -1.83
C GLY A 476 12.46 30.87 -3.06
N ARG A 477 12.35 31.51 -4.23
CA ARG A 477 13.13 31.19 -5.44
C ARG A 477 14.62 31.53 -5.37
N ILE A 478 15.11 32.15 -4.28
CA ILE A 478 16.55 32.29 -4.03
C ILE A 478 17.11 30.90 -3.69
N HIS A 479 17.58 30.20 -4.73
CA HIS A 479 18.09 28.83 -4.64
C HIS A 479 19.20 28.70 -3.59
N SER A 480 18.87 28.08 -2.45
CA SER A 480 19.83 27.84 -1.37
C SER A 480 20.88 26.81 -1.83
N ASN A 481 22.10 27.26 -2.12
CA ASN A 481 23.20 26.38 -2.55
C ASN A 481 23.76 25.48 -1.42
N ILE A 482 23.09 25.42 -0.26
CA ILE A 482 23.50 24.67 0.94
C ILE A 482 23.74 23.18 0.64
N ARG A 483 22.92 22.54 -0.22
CA ARG A 483 23.15 21.14 -0.62
C ARG A 483 24.45 20.98 -1.42
N GLN A 484 24.79 21.93 -2.29
CA GLN A 484 26.07 21.94 -3.01
C GLN A 484 27.24 22.20 -2.06
N ARG A 485 27.14 23.19 -1.17
CA ARG A 485 28.16 23.54 -0.17
C ARG A 485 28.49 22.35 0.75
N TRP A 486 27.46 21.63 1.22
CA TRP A 486 27.61 20.40 2.00
C TRP A 486 28.23 19.25 1.20
N LEU A 487 27.81 19.04 -0.07
CA LEU A 487 28.41 18.03 -0.95
C LEU A 487 29.89 18.33 -1.28
N SER A 488 30.29 19.60 -1.33
CA SER A 488 31.70 20.01 -1.41
C SER A 488 32.47 19.94 -0.07
N GLY A 489 31.83 19.49 1.01
CA GLY A 489 32.46 19.36 2.32
C GLY A 489 32.78 20.69 3.01
N GLU A 490 32.05 21.77 2.71
CA GLU A 490 32.33 23.09 3.30
C GLU A 490 32.21 23.05 4.84
N PRO A 491 33.29 23.33 5.61
CA PRO A 491 33.30 23.07 7.05
C PRO A 491 32.17 23.75 7.82
N LEU A 492 31.83 25.00 7.50
CA LEU A 492 30.75 25.75 8.17
C LEU A 492 29.38 25.07 7.99
N VAL A 493 29.10 24.53 6.80
CA VAL A 493 27.83 23.85 6.53
C VAL A 493 27.82 22.45 7.11
N VAL A 494 28.93 21.71 7.00
CA VAL A 494 29.04 20.35 7.57
C VAL A 494 28.92 20.39 9.09
N GLU A 495 29.57 21.35 9.77
CA GLU A 495 29.48 21.47 11.24
C GLU A 495 28.08 21.85 11.70
N ALA A 496 27.45 22.84 11.04
CA ALA A 496 26.08 23.24 11.38
C ALA A 496 25.06 22.09 11.24
N MET A 497 25.26 21.17 10.28
CA MET A 497 24.40 19.98 10.17
C MET A 497 24.60 18.98 11.31
N LYS A 498 25.80 18.90 11.91
CA LYS A 498 26.00 18.16 13.17
C LYS A 498 25.31 18.88 14.33
N THR A 499 25.50 20.19 14.47
CA THR A 499 24.90 20.95 15.57
C THR A 499 23.37 20.95 15.53
N PHE A 500 22.74 20.92 14.35
CA PHE A 500 21.30 20.67 14.25
C PHE A 500 20.89 19.28 14.79
N ALA A 501 21.71 18.25 14.60
CA ALA A 501 21.47 16.93 15.16
C ALA A 501 21.67 16.90 16.69
N GLU A 502 22.73 17.55 17.19
CA GLU A 502 23.03 17.70 18.63
C GLU A 502 21.94 18.50 19.38
N LEU A 503 21.45 19.59 18.78
CA LEU A 503 20.30 20.36 19.29
C LEU A 503 19.01 19.50 19.31
N THR A 504 18.88 18.54 18.39
CA THR A 504 17.75 17.60 18.36
C THR A 504 17.82 16.56 19.47
N ASP A 505 19.01 16.03 19.76
CA ASP A 505 19.19 15.12 20.91
C ASP A 505 18.96 15.84 22.25
N GLN A 506 19.42 17.09 22.38
CA GLN A 506 19.13 17.94 23.53
C GLN A 506 17.64 18.26 23.68
N ALA A 507 16.95 18.60 22.58
CA ALA A 507 15.52 18.87 22.60
C ALA A 507 14.70 17.61 22.90
N ARG A 508 15.18 16.43 22.50
CA ARG A 508 14.58 15.14 22.87
C ARG A 508 14.62 14.96 24.39
N ALA A 509 15.76 15.21 25.03
CA ALA A 509 15.87 15.17 26.49
C ALA A 509 14.96 16.21 27.16
N ALA A 510 14.98 17.46 26.72
CA ALA A 510 14.12 18.52 27.25
C ALA A 510 12.61 18.21 27.14
N LEU A 511 12.17 17.54 26.06
CA LEU A 511 10.80 17.04 25.90
C LEU A 511 10.48 15.89 26.89
N GLN A 512 11.42 14.99 27.14
CA GLN A 512 11.25 13.85 28.06
C GLN A 512 11.23 14.31 29.53
N ASP A 513 12.14 15.21 29.91
CA ASP A 513 12.25 15.77 31.26
C ASP A 513 11.24 16.91 31.53
N ARG A 514 10.48 17.31 30.50
CA ARG A 514 9.50 18.42 30.51
C ARG A 514 10.09 19.79 30.83
N ASP A 515 11.37 20.01 30.49
CA ASP A 515 12.00 21.32 30.55
C ASP A 515 11.62 22.17 29.32
N TRP A 516 10.43 22.77 29.42
CA TRP A 516 9.89 23.67 28.40
C TRP A 516 10.73 24.95 28.23
N ARG A 517 11.59 25.30 29.20
CA ARG A 517 12.49 26.45 29.10
C ARG A 517 13.71 26.09 28.25
N CYS A 518 14.38 24.98 28.55
CA CYS A 518 15.46 24.45 27.72
C CYS A 518 14.98 24.24 26.28
N LEU A 519 13.79 23.66 26.10
CA LEU A 519 13.18 23.48 24.77
C LEU A 519 12.98 24.81 24.02
N ALA A 520 12.53 25.87 24.70
CA ALA A 520 12.38 27.20 24.12
C ALA A 520 13.75 27.79 23.72
N GLU A 521 14.74 27.74 24.62
CA GLU A 521 16.10 28.23 24.36
C GLU A 521 16.78 27.46 23.20
N LEU A 522 16.50 26.17 23.04
CA LEU A 522 16.96 25.34 21.90
C LEU A 522 16.23 25.68 20.58
N MET A 523 14.95 26.05 20.61
CA MET A 523 14.19 26.44 19.42
C MET A 523 14.75 27.71 18.78
N ASP A 524 15.09 28.72 19.60
CA ASP A 524 15.76 29.93 19.12
C ASP A 524 17.17 29.65 18.58
N GLN A 525 17.97 28.84 19.29
CA GLN A 525 19.30 28.41 18.80
C GLN A 525 19.24 27.71 17.44
N ASN A 526 18.25 26.83 17.22
CA ASN A 526 18.03 26.18 15.94
C ASN A 526 17.63 27.17 14.84
N PHE A 527 16.89 28.24 15.15
CA PHE A 527 16.64 29.31 14.18
C PHE A 527 17.90 30.13 13.86
N ASP A 528 18.64 30.60 14.87
CA ASP A 528 19.79 31.49 14.66
C ASP A 528 20.95 30.77 13.95
N LEU A 529 21.18 29.48 14.22
CA LEU A 529 22.09 28.62 13.45
C LEU A 529 21.62 28.44 12.00
N ARG A 530 20.31 28.39 11.74
CA ARG A 530 19.78 28.35 10.36
C ARG A 530 19.97 29.70 9.66
N ARG A 531 19.80 30.83 10.37
CA ARG A 531 20.05 32.18 9.86
C ARG A 531 21.51 32.37 9.44
N SER A 532 22.47 31.93 10.25
CA SER A 532 23.91 32.07 9.93
C SER A 532 24.33 31.24 8.70
N VAL A 533 23.75 30.06 8.48
CA VAL A 533 24.07 29.19 7.34
C VAL A 533 23.39 29.62 6.03
N TYR A 534 22.09 29.94 6.10
CA TYR A 534 21.27 30.26 4.91
C TYR A 534 21.36 31.73 4.49
N THR A 535 21.70 32.64 5.41
CA THR A 535 21.63 34.10 5.27
C THR A 535 20.21 34.68 5.16
N ASP A 536 20.07 35.92 5.62
CA ASP A 536 18.83 36.70 5.62
C ASP A 536 18.17 36.80 4.23
N ALA A 537 18.98 36.87 3.17
CA ALA A 537 18.49 36.94 1.80
C ALA A 537 17.72 35.66 1.38
N CYS A 538 18.19 34.48 1.80
CA CYS A 538 17.53 33.21 1.48
C CYS A 538 16.36 32.91 2.43
N LEU A 539 16.40 33.38 3.68
CA LEU A 539 15.25 33.27 4.59
C LEU A 539 14.13 34.23 4.20
N GLY A 540 14.46 35.42 3.68
CA GLY A 540 13.49 36.40 3.17
C GLY A 540 12.83 37.25 4.26
N PRO A 541 12.50 38.53 3.97
CA PRO A 541 12.14 39.52 5.00
C PRO A 541 10.85 39.19 5.74
N GLY A 542 9.87 38.54 5.09
CA GLY A 542 8.62 38.13 5.75
C GLY A 542 8.84 37.11 6.87
N ASN A 543 9.74 36.14 6.67
CA ASN A 543 10.06 35.13 7.68
C ASN A 543 10.86 35.74 8.84
N LEU A 544 11.80 36.63 8.55
CA LEU A 544 12.57 37.36 9.58
C LEU A 544 11.65 38.24 10.44
N ARG A 545 10.74 39.01 9.82
CA ARG A 545 9.78 39.86 10.53
C ARG A 545 8.85 39.06 11.46
N MET A 546 8.41 37.87 11.05
CA MET A 546 7.60 36.99 11.91
C MET A 546 8.39 36.49 13.13
N VAL A 547 9.68 36.17 12.98
CA VAL A 547 10.56 35.80 14.09
C VAL A 547 10.81 36.97 15.04
N GLU A 548 11.15 38.14 14.50
CA GLU A 548 11.42 39.35 15.28
C GLU A 548 10.19 39.81 16.08
N LEU A 549 8.99 39.67 15.50
CA LEU A 549 7.73 39.96 16.19
C LEU A 549 7.48 39.02 17.37
N ALA A 550 7.63 37.70 17.18
CA ALA A 550 7.43 36.73 18.27
C ALA A 550 8.44 36.90 19.42
N ARG A 551 9.70 37.25 19.10
CA ARG A 551 10.74 37.52 20.09
C ARG A 551 10.45 38.78 20.93
N GLN A 552 9.74 39.79 20.40
CA GLN A 552 9.31 40.96 21.20
C GLN A 552 8.36 40.56 22.33
N PHE A 553 7.48 39.58 22.10
CA PHE A 553 6.61 39.02 23.14
C PHE A 553 7.32 37.96 24.00
N GLY A 554 8.61 37.66 23.76
CA GLY A 554 9.35 36.66 24.53
C GLY A 554 8.91 35.22 24.26
N SER A 555 8.34 34.95 23.07
CA SER A 555 8.17 33.58 22.58
C SER A 555 9.44 33.13 21.87
N ALA A 556 9.90 31.91 22.16
CA ALA A 556 10.84 31.23 21.27
C ALA A 556 10.15 30.90 19.93
N VAL A 557 10.90 30.95 18.83
CA VAL A 557 10.32 30.91 17.48
C VAL A 557 11.31 30.41 16.43
N LYS A 558 10.81 29.68 15.43
CA LYS A 558 11.60 29.13 14.31
C LYS A 558 10.72 28.80 13.11
N LEU A 559 11.34 28.38 12.00
CA LEU A 559 10.62 27.94 10.80
C LEU A 559 10.25 26.43 10.88
N PRO A 560 8.97 26.03 10.74
CA PRO A 560 8.53 24.64 10.79
C PRO A 560 8.83 23.84 9.50
N GLY A 561 9.34 24.50 8.46
CA GLY A 561 9.60 23.95 7.13
C GLY A 561 10.59 24.81 6.34
N SER A 562 10.41 24.88 5.02
CA SER A 562 11.25 25.69 4.12
C SER A 562 11.11 27.21 4.36
N GLY A 563 9.88 27.71 4.52
CA GLY A 563 9.57 29.11 4.83
C GLY A 563 8.07 29.39 4.74
N GLY A 564 7.66 30.66 4.88
CA GLY A 564 6.28 31.13 4.77
C GLY A 564 5.46 31.00 6.06
N ALA A 565 5.96 30.26 7.05
CA ALA A 565 5.40 30.13 8.39
C ALA A 565 6.50 30.16 9.47
N VAL A 566 6.08 30.47 10.70
CA VAL A 566 6.83 30.28 11.95
C VAL A 566 6.03 29.39 12.91
N VAL A 567 6.74 28.58 13.69
CA VAL A 567 6.24 27.83 14.84
C VAL A 567 6.98 28.29 16.08
N GLY A 568 6.30 28.39 17.22
CA GLY A 568 6.91 28.86 18.45
C GLY A 568 6.30 28.30 19.72
N LEU A 569 6.96 28.62 20.83
CA LEU A 569 6.61 28.23 22.19
C LEU A 569 6.63 29.47 23.07
N CYS A 570 5.45 29.85 23.59
CA CYS A 570 5.27 30.97 24.50
C CYS A 570 4.73 30.43 25.82
N LEU A 571 5.49 30.59 26.91
CA LEU A 571 5.14 30.07 28.23
C LEU A 571 4.22 31.02 29.03
N ASP A 572 4.09 32.27 28.60
CA ASP A 572 3.16 33.26 29.17
C ASP A 572 1.87 33.32 28.34
N GLY A 573 0.79 32.77 28.89
CA GLY A 573 -0.52 32.73 28.25
C GLY A 573 -1.14 34.11 28.02
N THR A 574 -0.71 35.16 28.74
CA THR A 574 -1.16 36.54 28.53
C THR A 574 -0.52 37.09 27.27
N ARG A 575 0.81 37.00 27.19
CA ARG A 575 1.59 37.45 26.03
C ARG A 575 1.26 36.68 24.76
N LEU A 576 0.84 35.41 24.87
CA LEU A 576 0.33 34.63 23.74
C LEU A 576 -0.92 35.27 23.08
N VAL A 577 -1.78 35.93 23.87
CA VAL A 577 -2.97 36.64 23.36
C VAL A 577 -2.58 37.99 22.73
N GLU A 578 -1.65 38.73 23.36
CA GLU A 578 -1.13 39.99 22.81
C GLU A 578 -0.37 39.77 21.49
N MET A 579 0.50 38.76 21.46
CA MET A 579 1.25 38.34 20.28
C MET A 579 0.32 37.91 19.14
N ARG A 580 -0.77 37.20 19.44
CA ARG A 580 -1.78 36.83 18.44
C ARG A 580 -2.38 38.07 17.76
N ALA A 581 -2.75 39.09 18.52
CA ALA A 581 -3.27 40.34 17.96
C ALA A 581 -2.20 41.03 17.08
N ALA A 582 -0.96 41.13 17.55
CA ALA A 582 0.13 41.75 16.79
C ALA A 582 0.45 41.02 15.47
N PHE A 583 0.39 39.67 15.44
CA PHE A 583 0.52 38.90 14.19
C PHE A 583 -0.64 39.18 13.22
N GLN A 584 -1.87 39.31 13.72
CA GLN A 584 -3.05 39.60 12.90
C GLN A 584 -3.00 41.03 12.34
N GLU A 585 -2.57 42.02 13.14
CA GLU A 585 -2.30 43.40 12.69
C GLU A 585 -1.16 43.45 11.66
N ALA A 586 -0.17 42.57 11.78
CA ALA A 586 0.90 42.39 10.77
C ALA A 586 0.45 41.63 9.50
N GLY A 587 -0.84 41.29 9.36
CA GLY A 587 -1.40 40.63 8.17
C GLY A 587 -1.12 39.12 8.09
N CYS A 588 -0.64 38.51 9.18
CA CYS A 588 -0.38 37.07 9.27
C CYS A 588 -1.60 36.33 9.82
N VAL A 589 -1.82 35.10 9.37
CA VAL A 589 -2.76 34.19 10.05
C VAL A 589 -2.06 33.62 11.28
N PHE A 590 -2.76 33.54 12.41
CA PHE A 590 -2.26 32.98 13.67
C PHE A 590 -3.22 31.93 14.22
N CYS A 591 -2.70 30.77 14.64
CA CYS A 591 -3.46 29.74 15.34
C CYS A 591 -2.64 29.07 16.46
N VAL A 592 -3.33 28.63 17.51
CA VAL A 592 -2.75 27.69 18.49
C VAL A 592 -2.76 26.31 17.85
N ILE A 593 -1.65 25.58 18.00
CA ILE A 593 -1.53 24.23 17.45
C ILE A 593 -2.38 23.27 18.27
N ALA A 594 -3.15 22.45 17.57
CA ALA A 594 -3.81 21.27 18.10
C ALA A 594 -3.01 20.05 17.61
N PRO A 595 -2.19 19.41 18.46
CA PRO A 595 -1.50 18.18 18.10
C PRO A 595 -2.51 17.08 17.74
N TYR A 596 -2.16 16.23 16.78
CA TYR A 596 -2.88 14.98 16.53
C TYR A 596 -2.17 13.84 17.24
N ASP A 597 -2.85 13.17 18.17
CA ASP A 597 -2.34 12.04 18.95
C ASP A 597 -3.00 10.73 18.47
N PRO A 598 -2.28 9.82 17.78
CA PRO A 598 -2.84 8.58 17.26
C PRO A 598 -3.18 7.55 18.36
N SER A 599 -2.76 7.76 19.62
CA SER A 599 -3.10 6.88 20.73
C SER A 599 -4.53 7.10 21.25
N ALA A 600 -5.07 8.32 21.08
CA ALA A 600 -6.43 8.66 21.51
C ALA A 600 -7.50 7.94 20.67
N ASP A 601 -7.32 7.88 19.35
CA ASP A 601 -8.29 7.26 18.42
C ASP A 601 -8.45 5.74 18.65
N LEU A 602 -7.39 5.05 19.10
CA LEU A 602 -7.45 3.64 19.47
C LEU A 602 -8.46 3.35 20.60
N GLY A 603 -8.74 4.33 21.47
CA GLY A 603 -9.76 4.22 22.52
C GLY A 603 -11.20 4.30 22.02
N SER A 604 -11.44 4.72 20.77
CA SER A 604 -12.79 4.88 20.20
C SER A 604 -13.35 3.59 19.60
N VAL A 605 -12.50 2.74 19.03
CA VAL A 605 -12.87 1.54 18.25
C VAL A 605 -13.60 0.48 19.09
N GLY A 606 -13.49 0.55 20.43
CA GLY A 606 -14.10 -0.40 21.36
C GLY A 606 -15.54 -0.09 21.80
N ARG A 607 -16.31 0.78 21.12
CA ARG A 607 -17.68 1.15 21.56
C ARG A 607 -18.83 0.92 20.57
N ASP A 608 -18.56 0.76 19.27
CA ASP A 608 -19.60 0.70 18.23
C ASP A 608 -20.05 -0.73 17.85
N HIS A 609 -19.86 -1.71 18.75
CA HIS A 609 -20.30 -3.10 18.58
C HIS A 609 -20.92 -3.70 19.86
N ILE A 610 -22.19 -3.34 20.12
CA ILE A 610 -23.18 -4.12 20.89
C ILE A 610 -24.49 -4.08 20.10
#